data_AF-A0A3A8RNV7-F1
#
_entry.id   AF-A0A3A8RNV7-F1
#
_cell.length_a   1.000
_cell.length_b   1.000
_cell.length_c   1.000
_cell.angle_alpha   90.00
_cell.angle_beta   90.00
_cell.angle_gamma   90.00
#
_symmetry.space_group_name_H-M   'P 1'
#
loop_
_entity.id
_entity.type
_entity.pdbx_description
1 polymer ?
#
loop_
_entity_poly.entity_id
_entity_poly.type
_entity_poly.pdbx_seq_one_letter_code
_entity_poly.pdbx_strand_id
1 'polypeptide(L)'
;MDAVNSIIEIAGPLMLGLACGALFRKFVYPRLLALLGARVRRMTSATTTWGLVVQICFTLGLAVACHASNAMATLMWAHEHLPLLPFPFTLGLIHWVFLGATFFSGYNLALIPSSDSEEEQASRTV
;
A
#
# COMPACT_ATOMS: atom_id res chain seq x y z
N MET A 1 -24.92 13.72 6.90
CA MET A 1 -24.56 12.28 6.85
C MET A 1 -23.46 11.99 5.83
N ASP A 2 -22.95 13.03 5.15
CA ASP A 2 -22.05 12.94 3.99
C ASP A 2 -20.59 12.68 4.38
N ALA A 3 -20.15 13.22 5.52
CA ALA A 3 -18.79 12.97 6.03
C ALA A 3 -18.56 11.49 6.37
N VAL A 4 -19.56 10.81 6.92
CA VAL A 4 -19.47 9.37 7.25
C VAL A 4 -19.40 8.54 5.96
N ASN A 5 -20.21 8.89 4.95
CA ASN A 5 -20.16 8.20 3.66
C ASN A 5 -18.80 8.38 2.96
N SER A 6 -18.24 9.60 3.01
CA SER A 6 -16.91 9.90 2.49
C SER A 6 -15.80 9.19 3.28
N ILE A 7 -15.90 9.10 4.61
CA ILE A 7 -14.94 8.34 5.43
C ILE A 7 -15.01 6.85 5.08
N ILE A 8 -16.21 6.28 4.90
CA ILE A 8 -16.38 4.86 4.52
C ILE A 8 -15.80 4.60 3.13
N GLU A 9 -15.96 5.54 2.20
CA GLU A 9 -15.41 5.44 0.84
C GLU A 9 -13.87 5.45 0.82
N ILE A 10 -13.24 6.13 1.78
CA ILE A 10 -11.77 6.19 1.94
C ILE A 10 -11.26 5.00 2.78
N ALA A 11 -11.96 4.68 3.87
CA ALA A 11 -11.57 3.63 4.81
C ALA A 11 -11.83 2.22 4.26
N GLY A 12 -12.82 2.06 3.38
CA GLY A 12 -13.18 0.77 2.77
C GLY A 12 -12.02 0.13 2.01
N PRO A 13 -11.45 0.79 0.99
CA PRO A 13 -10.30 0.29 0.24
C PRO A 13 -9.09 0.04 1.14
N LEU A 14 -8.85 0.93 2.11
CA LEU A 14 -7.72 0.81 3.05
C LEU A 14 -7.86 -0.41 3.97
N MET A 15 -9.04 -0.63 4.55
CA MET A 15 -9.32 -1.79 5.41
C MET A 15 -9.33 -3.10 4.61
N LEU A 16 -9.84 -3.06 3.37
CA LEU A 16 -9.80 -4.22 2.46
C LEU A 16 -8.35 -4.57 2.09
N GLY A 17 -7.53 -3.57 1.81
CA GLY A 17 -6.09 -3.71 1.58
C GLY A 17 -5.40 -4.33 2.79
N LEU A 18 -5.67 -3.82 3.99
CA LEU A 18 -5.11 -4.31 5.24
C LEU A 18 -5.49 -5.77 5.50
N ALA A 19 -6.77 -6.12 5.34
CA ALA A 19 -7.26 -7.49 5.48
C ALA A 19 -6.60 -8.42 4.45
N CYS A 20 -6.49 -8.00 3.19
CA CYS A 20 -5.85 -8.77 2.13
C CYS A 20 -4.36 -8.98 2.38
N GLY A 21 -3.65 -7.94 2.83
CA GLY A 21 -2.23 -8.02 3.19
C GLY A 21 -1.98 -8.93 4.39
N ALA A 22 -2.84 -8.87 5.41
CA ALA A 22 -2.77 -9.77 6.57
C ALA A 22 -3.02 -11.23 6.18
N LEU A 23 -4.01 -11.49 5.32
CA LEU A 23 -4.28 -12.82 4.76
C LEU A 23 -3.09 -13.35 3.94
N PHE A 24 -2.50 -12.50 3.10
CA PHE A 24 -1.33 -12.85 2.31
C PHE A 24 -0.13 -13.20 3.20
N ARG A 25 0.16 -12.37 4.21
CA ARG A 25 1.22 -12.62 5.20
C ARG A 25 1.01 -13.94 5.94
N LYS A 26 -0.24 -14.29 6.27
CA LYS A 26 -0.57 -15.50 7.02
C LYS A 26 -0.53 -16.78 6.18
N PHE A 27 -1.06 -16.75 4.96
CA PHE A 27 -1.29 -17.96 4.17
C PHE A 27 -0.31 -18.15 3.00
N VAL A 28 0.14 -17.06 2.38
CA VAL A 28 0.89 -17.11 1.12
C VAL A 28 2.39 -16.91 1.36
N TYR A 29 2.76 -15.97 2.22
CA TYR A 29 4.14 -15.70 2.60
C TYR A 29 4.92 -16.93 3.12
N PRO A 30 4.39 -17.78 4.03
CA PRO A 30 5.12 -18.98 4.47
C PRO A 30 5.34 -20.00 3.36
N ARG A 31 4.40 -20.13 2.41
CA ARG A 31 4.55 -21.00 1.23
C ARG A 31 5.60 -20.46 0.26
N LEU A 32 5.62 -19.14 0.04
CA LEU A 32 6.63 -18.46 -0.77
C LEU A 32 8.03 -18.61 -0.16
N LEU A 33 8.17 -18.45 1.16
CA LEU A 33 9.44 -18.66 1.85
C LEU A 33 9.92 -20.12 1.77
N ALA A 34 8.99 -21.09 1.82
CA ALA A 34 9.32 -22.50 1.63
C ALA A 34 9.86 -22.78 0.22
N LEU A 35 9.36 -22.08 -0.80
CA LEU A 35 9.81 -22.21 -2.20
C LEU A 35 11.12 -21.46 -2.49
N LEU A 36 11.31 -20.27 -1.92
CA LEU A 36 12.46 -19.39 -2.21
C LEU A 36 13.71 -19.70 -1.36
N GLY A 37 13.55 -20.51 -0.31
CA GLY A 37 14.65 -21.02 0.51
C GLY A 37 15.30 -19.99 1.46
N ALA A 38 16.12 -20.49 2.40
CA ALA A 38 16.70 -19.72 3.49
C ALA A 38 17.74 -18.65 3.08
N ARG A 39 18.20 -18.68 1.82
CA ARG A 39 19.25 -17.78 1.30
C ARG A 39 18.69 -16.41 0.90
N VAL A 40 17.47 -16.39 0.35
CA VAL A 40 16.75 -15.15 0.00
C VAL A 40 16.30 -14.42 1.27
N ARG A 41 15.87 -15.16 2.31
CA ARG A 41 15.39 -14.64 3.60
C ARG A 41 16.33 -13.63 4.29
N ARG A 42 17.65 -13.77 4.10
CA ARG A 42 18.66 -12.88 4.72
C ARG A 42 18.91 -11.59 3.92
N MET A 43 18.85 -11.63 2.59
CA MET A 43 19.00 -10.44 1.75
C MET A 43 17.71 -9.63 1.67
N THR A 44 16.55 -10.26 1.85
CA THR A 44 15.26 -9.57 1.77
C THR A 44 14.91 -8.80 3.05
N SER A 45 15.36 -9.17 4.24
CA SER A 45 14.80 -8.59 5.48
C SER A 45 14.94 -7.05 5.59
N ALA A 46 16.07 -6.46 5.20
CA ALA A 46 16.28 -5.01 5.30
C ALA A 46 15.80 -4.25 4.05
N THR A 47 16.18 -4.74 2.87
CA THR A 47 15.82 -4.13 1.57
C THR A 47 14.31 -4.18 1.31
N THR A 48 13.63 -5.23 1.75
CA THR A 48 12.17 -5.39 1.55
C THR A 48 11.39 -4.47 2.49
N THR A 49 11.90 -4.23 3.71
CA THR A 49 11.26 -3.30 4.66
C THR A 49 11.38 -1.85 4.18
N TRP A 50 12.57 -1.43 3.74
CA TRP A 50 12.74 -0.10 3.13
C TRP A 50 11.96 0.04 1.83
N GLY A 51 11.93 -0.99 0.99
CA GLY A 51 11.10 -1.02 -0.22
C GLY A 51 9.61 -0.86 0.09
N LEU A 52 9.11 -1.52 1.13
CA LEU A 52 7.72 -1.36 1.59
C LEU A 52 7.45 0.07 2.08
N VAL A 53 8.36 0.66 2.86
CA VAL A 53 8.21 2.04 3.34
C VAL A 53 8.16 3.03 2.16
N VAL A 54 9.09 2.91 1.22
CA VAL A 54 9.11 3.76 0.00
C VAL A 54 7.84 3.58 -0.80
N GLN A 55 7.38 2.34 -0.98
CA GLN A 55 6.15 2.02 -1.69
C GLN A 55 4.94 2.65 -0.98
N ILE A 56 4.86 2.57 0.34
CA ILE A 56 3.80 3.19 1.15
C ILE A 56 3.83 4.70 1.01
N CYS A 57 5.00 5.34 1.11
CA CYS A 57 5.13 6.78 0.91
C CYS A 57 4.66 7.20 -0.49
N PHE A 58 5.04 6.44 -1.51
CA PHE A 58 4.60 6.68 -2.88
C PHE A 58 3.09 6.51 -3.05
N THR A 59 2.50 5.42 -2.53
CA THR A 59 1.06 5.17 -2.66
C THR A 59 0.24 6.14 -1.82
N LEU A 60 0.72 6.59 -0.65
CA LEU A 60 0.09 7.68 0.10
C LEU A 60 0.16 9.00 -0.66
N GLY A 61 1.33 9.35 -1.20
CA GLY A 61 1.49 10.57 -2.00
C GLY A 61 0.55 10.58 -3.21
N LEU A 62 0.43 9.44 -3.88
CA LEU A 62 -0.50 9.25 -5.00
C LEU A 62 -1.97 9.35 -4.55
N ALA A 63 -2.33 8.76 -3.41
CA ALA A 63 -3.67 8.90 -2.84
C ALA A 63 -4.01 10.36 -2.50
N VAL A 64 -3.06 11.12 -1.93
CA VAL A 64 -3.25 12.55 -1.61
C VAL A 64 -3.40 13.38 -2.89
N ALA A 65 -2.61 13.10 -3.93
CA ALA A 65 -2.72 13.77 -5.22
C ALA A 65 -4.06 13.46 -5.92
N CYS A 66 -4.51 12.21 -5.87
CA CYS A 66 -5.75 11.76 -6.51
C CYS A 66 -7.01 11.96 -5.64
N HIS A 67 -6.87 12.47 -4.42
CA HIS A 67 -7.99 12.74 -3.52
C HIS A 67 -8.98 13.74 -4.14
N ALA A 68 -10.27 13.65 -3.81
CA ALA A 68 -11.33 14.46 -4.42
C ALA A 68 -11.07 15.99 -4.39
N SER A 69 -10.40 16.48 -3.34
CA SER A 69 -10.01 17.90 -3.21
C SER A 69 -8.92 18.34 -4.20
N ASN A 70 -8.07 17.42 -4.65
CA ASN A 70 -6.91 17.69 -5.50
C ASN A 70 -7.04 17.07 -6.90
N ALA A 71 -8.04 16.21 -7.12
CA ALA A 71 -8.22 15.42 -8.33
C ALA A 71 -8.22 16.27 -9.61
N MET A 72 -8.86 17.45 -9.59
CA MET A 72 -8.88 18.36 -10.73
C MET A 72 -7.51 18.99 -11.00
N ALA A 73 -6.80 19.41 -9.94
CA ALA A 73 -5.46 19.98 -10.06
C ALA A 73 -4.47 18.93 -10.60
N THR A 74 -4.56 17.70 -10.12
CA THR A 74 -3.75 16.57 -10.59
C THR A 74 -4.08 16.19 -12.03
N LEU A 75 -5.34 16.25 -12.43
CA LEU A 75 -5.76 16.03 -13.82
C LEU A 75 -5.16 17.08 -14.76
N MET A 76 -5.25 18.36 -14.37
CA MET A 76 -4.67 19.47 -15.14
C MET A 76 -3.15 19.36 -15.23
N TRP A 77 -2.48 19.10 -14.11
CA TRP A 77 -1.04 18.89 -14.08
C TRP A 77 -0.63 17.72 -14.98
N ALA A 78 -1.35 16.61 -14.93
CA ALA A 78 -1.10 15.43 -15.77
C ALA A 78 -1.29 15.75 -17.26
N HIS A 79 -2.32 16.52 -17.62
CA HIS A 79 -2.53 16.95 -19.00
C HIS A 79 -1.43 17.88 -19.52
N GLU A 80 -0.84 18.69 -18.65
CA GLU A 80 0.20 19.65 -19.01
C GLU A 80 1.60 19.00 -19.09
N HIS A 81 1.89 18.02 -18.24
CA HIS A 81 3.24 17.46 -18.07
C HIS A 81 3.43 16.06 -18.66
N LEU A 82 2.35 15.30 -18.91
CA LEU A 82 2.47 13.96 -19.49
C LEU A 82 2.32 14.01 -21.02
N PRO A 83 3.09 13.17 -21.75
CA PRO A 83 2.87 13.01 -23.18
C PRO A 83 1.46 12.48 -23.44
N LEU A 84 0.95 12.71 -24.66
CA LEU A 84 -0.38 12.29 -25.07
C LEU A 84 -0.56 10.78 -24.83
N LEU A 85 -1.31 10.43 -23.79
CA LEU A 85 -1.58 9.04 -23.44
C LEU A 85 -2.58 8.44 -24.43
N PRO A 86 -2.49 7.13 -24.74
CA PRO A 86 -3.42 6.46 -25.66
C PRO A 86 -4.85 6.34 -25.08
N PHE A 87 -5.07 6.77 -23.84
CA PHE A 87 -6.36 6.78 -23.18
C PHE A 87 -6.62 8.15 -22.55
N PRO A 88 -7.90 8.60 -22.50
CA PRO A 88 -8.24 9.87 -21.86
C PRO A 88 -8.05 9.76 -20.34
N PHE A 89 -7.24 10.66 -19.77
CA PHE A 89 -7.13 10.83 -18.32
C PHE A 89 -8.39 11.52 -17.82
N THR A 90 -9.33 10.74 -17.27
CA THR A 90 -10.63 11.26 -16.79
C THR A 90 -10.66 11.34 -15.27
N LEU A 91 -11.58 12.15 -14.74
CA LEU A 91 -11.81 12.25 -13.29
C LEU A 91 -12.19 10.89 -12.68
N GLY A 92 -12.92 10.06 -13.42
CA GLY A 92 -13.23 8.68 -13.03
C GLY A 92 -11.98 7.80 -12.93
N LEU A 93 -11.03 7.95 -13.87
CA LEU A 93 -9.75 7.25 -13.80
C LEU A 93 -8.95 7.66 -12.55
N ILE A 94 -8.88 8.96 -12.24
CA ILE A 94 -8.21 9.47 -11.04
C ILE A 94 -8.84 8.91 -9.76
N HIS A 95 -10.17 8.79 -9.73
CA HIS A 95 -10.87 8.15 -8.63
C HIS A 95 -10.50 6.67 -8.49
N TRP A 96 -10.41 5.91 -9.58
CA TRP A 96 -9.91 4.53 -9.54
C TRP A 96 -8.45 4.44 -9.08
N VAL A 97 -7.60 5.37 -9.50
CA VAL A 97 -6.21 5.48 -9.02
C VAL A 97 -6.17 5.77 -7.53
N PHE A 98 -7.02 6.66 -7.04
CA PHE A 98 -7.17 6.94 -5.61
C PHE A 98 -7.55 5.68 -4.81
N LEU A 99 -8.57 4.93 -5.27
CA LEU A 99 -9.01 3.68 -4.64
C LEU A 99 -7.90 2.62 -4.64
N GLY A 100 -7.19 2.48 -5.77
CA GLY A 100 -6.06 1.56 -5.87
C GLY A 100 -4.92 1.95 -4.94
N ALA A 101 -4.57 3.23 -4.88
CA ALA A 101 -3.49 3.74 -4.04
C ALA A 101 -3.79 3.58 -2.55
N THR A 102 -5.02 3.83 -2.11
CA THR A 102 -5.47 3.58 -0.73
C THR A 102 -5.47 2.09 -0.38
N PHE A 103 -5.96 1.23 -1.28
CA PHE A 103 -5.88 -0.23 -1.12
C PHE A 103 -4.44 -0.71 -0.98
N PHE A 104 -3.55 -0.33 -1.89
CA PHE A 104 -2.15 -0.73 -1.83
C PHE A 104 -1.43 -0.19 -0.59
N SER A 105 -1.78 1.01 -0.14
CA SER A 105 -1.24 1.54 1.11
C SER A 105 -1.60 0.63 2.29
N GLY A 106 -2.88 0.25 2.42
CA GLY A 106 -3.33 -0.69 3.46
C GLY A 106 -2.71 -2.08 3.34
N TYR A 107 -2.59 -2.60 2.11
CA TYR A 107 -1.93 -3.87 1.83
C TYR A 107 -0.47 -3.90 2.27
N ASN A 108 0.31 -2.89 1.85
CA ASN A 108 1.72 -2.80 2.21
C ASN A 108 1.92 -2.56 3.72
N LEU A 109 1.03 -1.78 4.36
CA LEU A 109 1.02 -1.59 5.83
C LEU A 109 0.90 -2.92 6.57
N ALA A 110 0.00 -3.80 6.15
CA ALA A 110 -0.18 -5.12 6.77
C ALA A 110 1.03 -6.07 6.57
N LEU A 111 1.86 -5.79 5.55
CA LEU A 111 3.07 -6.55 5.27
C LEU A 111 4.29 -6.07 6.06
N ILE A 112 4.24 -4.89 6.70
CA ILE A 112 5.32 -4.42 7.57
C ILE A 112 5.54 -5.46 8.68
N PRO A 113 6.77 -5.98 8.86
CA PRO A 113 7.08 -6.86 9.98
C PRO A 113 6.74 -6.13 11.28
N SER A 114 5.80 -6.66 12.05
CA SER A 114 5.54 -6.19 13.42
C SER A 114 6.73 -6.65 14.27
N SER A 115 7.32 -5.73 15.03
CA SER A 115 8.49 -5.97 15.89
C SER A 115 8.19 -6.87 17.10
N ASP A 116 7.34 -7.89 16.96
CA ASP A 116 7.10 -8.90 18.01
C ASP A 116 8.32 -9.84 18.20
N SER A 117 9.43 -9.55 17.52
CA SER A 117 10.70 -10.28 17.64
C SER A 117 11.66 -9.74 18.70
N GLU A 118 11.34 -8.67 19.43
CA GLU A 118 12.17 -8.20 20.55
C GLU A 118 11.80 -8.85 21.90
N GLU A 119 10.60 -9.40 22.07
CA GLU A 119 10.20 -10.05 23.34
C GLU A 119 10.65 -11.52 23.45
N GLU A 120 10.81 -12.25 22.34
CA GLU A 120 11.20 -13.67 22.39
C GLU A 120 12.72 -13.91 22.56
N GLN A 121 13.56 -12.89 22.34
CA GLN A 121 15.01 -12.96 22.63
C GLN A 121 15.35 -12.57 24.08
N ALA A 122 14.54 -11.73 24.73
CA ALA A 122 14.71 -11.41 26.14
C ALA A 122 14.26 -12.55 27.07
N SER A 123 13.27 -13.35 26.66
CA SER A 123 12.77 -14.48 27.48
C SER A 123 13.59 -15.78 27.34
N ARG A 124 14.55 -15.86 26.41
CA ARG A 124 15.46 -17.02 26.27
C ARG A 124 16.84 -16.82 26.90
N THR A 125 17.03 -15.72 27.64
CA THR A 125 18.29 -15.42 28.35
C THR A 125 18.13 -15.38 29.88
N VAL A 126 17.04 -15.91 30.42
CA VAL A 126 16.87 -16.15 31.87
C VAL A 126 16.76 -17.64 32.13
#